data_AF-A0AAR2M662-F1
#
_entry.id   AF-A0AAR2M662-F1
#
_cell.length_a   1.000
_cell.length_b   1.000
_cell.length_c   1.000
_cell.angle_alpha   90.00
_cell.angle_beta   90.00
_cell.angle_gamma   90.00
#
_symmetry.space_group_name_H-M   'P 1'
#
loop_
_entity.id
_entity.type
_entity.pdbx_description
1 polymer ?
#
loop_
_entity_poly.entity_id
_entity_poly.type
_entity_poly.pdbx_seq_one_letter_code
_entity_poly.pdbx_strand_id
1 'polypeptide(L)'
;MEKNVQDVLHKPENPESGSEQEDSGFSNDFSVSQMGSVSSSQSNEAGANGQSEQKDDSCGEVSPPSKAAHGDFSDPVYKEIALANGVINRMTRDELRAKCTELNLDTRGVKDVLKKRLKNYYKKQKLKQSAAAGGPGDSYYDYICVVDFEATCEESNPSDFLHEIIEFPMVLIDTHTLEIVDCFQEYVKPELNPQLSDFCIELTGIAQEMVDEADIFPRVFRRVVAWLQEKELGTKYKYALLTDGSWDMSKFLYTQCRLSRIRYPQFARKWINIRKSYANYYKVARNKTKLSCMLENLGMKYEGRPHCGLDDSRNIARIAIHMLKDGCQLRVNECLYGGEPQSVPISAPLEGAPPPQRPKSRD
;
A
#
# COMPACT_ATOMS: atom_id res chain seq x y z
N MET A 1 17.78 76.43 -24.12
CA MET A 1 16.32 76.61 -24.27
C MET A 1 15.69 75.51 -23.42
N GLU A 2 15.17 75.83 -22.24
CA GLU A 2 13.80 76.34 -21.98
C GLU A 2 12.72 75.25 -22.13
N LYS A 3 11.74 75.08 -21.23
CA LYS A 3 11.47 75.73 -19.91
C LYS A 3 10.47 74.86 -19.11
N ASN A 4 10.42 75.00 -17.78
CA ASN A 4 9.38 74.41 -16.91
C ASN A 4 8.36 75.48 -16.46
N VAL A 5 7.05 75.23 -16.64
CA VAL A 5 5.85 75.88 -16.02
C VAL A 5 4.72 74.84 -16.20
N GLN A 6 4.06 74.23 -15.19
CA GLN A 6 3.13 74.71 -14.13
C GLN A 6 1.74 75.16 -14.63
N ASP A 7 0.58 74.85 -13.99
CA ASP A 7 0.30 73.89 -12.88
C ASP A 7 -0.62 72.71 -13.34
N VAL A 8 -1.88 72.42 -12.97
CA VAL A 8 -2.97 73.05 -12.15
C VAL A 8 -3.79 71.92 -11.46
N LEU A 9 -4.54 72.20 -10.39
CA LEU A 9 -5.23 71.21 -9.53
C LEU A 9 -6.60 70.71 -10.05
N HIS A 10 -6.96 69.47 -9.66
CA HIS A 10 -8.27 69.18 -9.02
C HIS A 10 -8.16 68.03 -7.99
N LYS A 11 -9.19 67.90 -7.14
CA LYS A 11 -9.39 66.94 -6.02
C LYS A 11 -10.87 66.46 -6.06
N PRO A 12 -11.29 65.48 -5.25
CA PRO A 12 -10.62 64.25 -4.80
C PRO A 12 -11.52 63.00 -5.00
N GLU A 13 -11.03 61.77 -4.73
CA GLU A 13 -11.90 60.70 -4.17
C GLU A 13 -11.08 59.53 -3.58
N ASN A 14 -11.73 58.82 -2.64
CA ASN A 14 -11.38 57.57 -1.95
C ASN A 14 -12.75 56.86 -1.71
N PRO A 15 -12.85 55.54 -1.46
CA PRO A 15 -11.82 54.59 -0.98
C PRO A 15 -11.54 53.55 -2.11
N GLU A 16 -11.23 52.24 -1.99
CA GLU A 16 -11.26 51.22 -0.93
C GLU A 16 -10.02 50.29 -0.98
N SER A 17 -9.88 49.44 0.04
CA SER A 17 -8.79 48.47 0.22
C SER A 17 -9.04 47.15 -0.51
N GLY A 18 -8.12 46.74 -1.40
CA GLY A 18 -8.06 45.38 -1.93
C GLY A 18 -7.00 44.54 -1.20
N SER A 19 -7.42 43.60 -0.35
CA SER A 19 -6.53 42.64 0.30
C SER A 19 -6.40 41.36 -0.53
N GLU A 20 -5.14 40.95 -0.72
CA GLU A 20 -4.62 39.69 -1.24
C GLU A 20 -5.63 38.51 -1.25
N GLN A 21 -5.88 37.94 -2.43
CA GLN A 21 -6.47 36.60 -2.55
C GLN A 21 -5.35 35.55 -2.56
N GLU A 22 -5.44 34.56 -1.68
CA GLU A 22 -4.57 33.39 -1.68
C GLU A 22 -4.86 32.50 -2.89
N ASP A 23 -3.85 32.18 -3.69
CA ASP A 23 -4.01 31.29 -4.86
C ASP A 23 -4.14 29.83 -4.40
N SER A 24 -5.37 29.37 -4.25
CA SER A 24 -5.70 28.04 -3.72
C SER A 24 -5.54 26.95 -4.79
N GLY A 25 -4.28 26.60 -5.11
CA GLY A 25 -3.92 25.57 -6.08
C GLY A 25 -4.48 24.18 -5.76
N PHE A 26 -5.66 23.88 -6.30
CA PHE A 26 -6.38 22.62 -6.11
C PHE A 26 -5.79 21.51 -6.99
N SER A 27 -4.70 20.89 -6.54
CA SER A 27 -4.10 19.72 -7.21
C SER A 27 -5.03 18.50 -7.08
N ASN A 28 -5.64 18.08 -8.18
CA ASN A 28 -6.52 16.90 -8.22
C ASN A 28 -5.70 15.60 -8.32
N ASP A 29 -5.45 14.93 -7.19
CA ASP A 29 -4.86 13.58 -7.13
C ASP A 29 -5.69 12.54 -7.92
N PHE A 30 -5.32 12.27 -9.18
CA PHE A 30 -6.08 11.47 -10.15
C PHE A 30 -5.39 10.20 -10.68
N SER A 31 -4.59 9.50 -9.87
CA SER A 31 -4.16 8.13 -10.24
C SER A 31 -5.38 7.23 -10.53
N VAL A 32 -5.33 6.45 -11.59
CA VAL A 32 -6.39 5.50 -11.99
C VAL A 32 -6.69 4.50 -10.84
N SER A 33 -5.67 4.12 -10.06
CA SER A 33 -5.78 3.23 -8.87
C SER A 33 -6.54 3.83 -7.67
N GLN A 34 -6.99 5.09 -7.73
CA GLN A 34 -7.73 5.77 -6.65
C GLN A 34 -9.22 6.03 -6.96
N MET A 35 -9.68 5.86 -8.22
CA MET A 35 -11.09 6.09 -8.57
C MET A 35 -12.04 4.97 -8.07
N GLY A 36 -11.51 3.79 -7.74
CA GLY A 36 -12.28 2.59 -7.40
C GLY A 36 -12.91 2.57 -5.99
N SER A 37 -13.90 3.42 -5.71
CA SER A 37 -14.75 3.29 -4.50
C SER A 37 -16.20 3.77 -4.67
N VAL A 38 -16.99 3.04 -5.46
CA VAL A 38 -18.47 3.11 -5.45
C VAL A 38 -19.00 1.85 -4.75
N SER A 39 -19.88 2.00 -3.77
CA SER A 39 -20.40 0.88 -2.97
C SER A 39 -21.70 0.31 -3.57
N SER A 40 -21.65 -0.93 -4.08
CA SER A 40 -22.84 -1.69 -4.46
C SER A 40 -23.57 -2.22 -3.22
N SER A 41 -24.51 -1.45 -2.69
CA SER A 41 -25.45 -1.90 -1.67
C SER A 41 -26.54 -2.80 -2.29
N GLN A 42 -26.62 -4.06 -1.88
CA GLN A 42 -27.78 -4.92 -2.14
C GLN A 42 -28.29 -5.55 -0.83
N SER A 43 -29.59 -5.78 -0.80
CA SER A 43 -30.38 -6.11 0.39
C SER A 43 -30.49 -7.62 0.63
N ASN A 44 -30.45 -8.02 1.90
CA ASN A 44 -30.92 -9.35 2.29
C ASN A 44 -32.45 -9.39 2.23
N GLU A 45 -33.01 -10.37 1.53
CA GLU A 45 -34.35 -10.89 1.81
C GLU A 45 -34.25 -12.33 2.34
N ALA A 46 -35.15 -12.69 3.27
CA ALA A 46 -35.10 -13.97 3.96
C ALA A 46 -36.15 -14.95 3.39
N GLY A 47 -35.68 -15.98 2.69
CA GLY A 47 -36.51 -17.10 2.25
C GLY A 47 -36.47 -18.25 3.25
N ALA A 48 -37.44 -18.32 4.17
CA ALA A 48 -37.56 -19.44 5.10
C ALA A 48 -38.46 -20.54 4.51
N ASN A 49 -37.93 -21.75 4.39
CA ASN A 49 -38.73 -22.97 4.39
C ASN A 49 -37.86 -24.14 4.87
N GLY A 50 -38.41 -25.01 5.70
CA GLY A 50 -37.69 -26.15 6.25
C GLY A 50 -38.40 -27.46 5.95
N GLN A 51 -37.66 -28.55 5.96
CA GLN A 51 -38.22 -29.89 6.13
C GLN A 51 -37.23 -30.75 6.92
N SER A 52 -37.78 -31.65 7.73
CA SER A 52 -37.06 -32.44 8.72
C SER A 52 -37.02 -33.90 8.33
N GLU A 53 -35.83 -34.47 8.19
CA GLU A 53 -35.63 -35.92 8.21
C GLU A 53 -34.49 -36.26 9.17
N GLN A 54 -34.77 -37.17 10.09
CA GLN A 54 -33.77 -37.87 10.88
C GLN A 54 -33.51 -39.21 10.19
N LYS A 55 -32.25 -39.65 10.08
CA LYS A 55 -31.90 -40.95 10.67
C LYS A 55 -30.42 -41.30 10.74
N ASP A 56 -30.22 -42.25 11.66
CA ASP A 56 -29.16 -43.24 11.82
C ASP A 56 -27.75 -42.75 12.19
N ASP A 57 -27.10 -43.61 12.97
CA ASP A 57 -26.02 -43.31 13.91
C ASP A 57 -24.94 -44.39 13.76
N SER A 58 -23.69 -43.97 13.59
CA SER A 58 -22.54 -44.86 13.68
C SER A 58 -21.32 -44.09 14.16
N CYS A 59 -20.72 -44.57 15.25
CA CYS A 59 -19.69 -43.84 15.96
C CYS A 59 -18.31 -44.04 15.34
N GLY A 60 -17.57 -42.95 15.14
CA GLY A 60 -16.15 -42.96 14.80
C GLY A 60 -15.44 -41.84 15.57
N GLU A 61 -14.73 -42.19 16.64
CA GLU A 61 -14.01 -41.22 17.48
C GLU A 61 -12.80 -40.61 16.74
N VAL A 62 -13.03 -39.48 16.07
CA VAL A 62 -11.93 -38.63 15.57
C VAL A 62 -11.62 -37.59 16.64
N SER A 63 -10.45 -37.72 17.26
CA SER A 63 -9.98 -36.77 18.28
C SER A 63 -9.97 -35.33 17.72
N PRO A 64 -10.48 -34.33 18.47
CA PRO A 64 -10.58 -32.97 17.96
C PRO A 64 -9.18 -32.40 17.64
N PRO A 65 -9.00 -31.72 16.49
CA PRO A 65 -7.70 -31.17 16.11
C PRO A 65 -7.20 -30.18 17.17
N SER A 66 -5.91 -30.27 17.49
CA SER A 66 -5.27 -29.45 18.52
C SER A 66 -5.52 -27.96 18.27
N LYS A 67 -6.12 -27.27 19.26
CA LYS A 67 -6.39 -25.83 19.20
C LYS A 67 -5.10 -25.08 18.84
N ALA A 68 -5.14 -24.33 17.74
CA ALA A 68 -4.06 -23.43 17.37
C ALA A 68 -3.77 -22.46 18.53
N ALA A 69 -2.49 -22.11 18.72
CA ALA A 69 -2.02 -21.39 19.90
C ALA A 69 -2.56 -19.94 19.96
N HIS A 70 -3.72 -19.77 20.58
CA HIS A 70 -4.06 -18.51 21.24
C HIS A 70 -3.01 -18.26 22.32
N GLY A 71 -2.13 -17.28 22.09
CA GLY A 71 -1.18 -16.83 23.11
C GLY A 71 -1.90 -16.45 24.39
N ASP A 72 -1.41 -16.93 25.53
CA ASP A 72 -2.13 -16.83 26.80
C ASP A 72 -2.12 -15.38 27.32
N PHE A 73 -3.26 -14.70 27.16
CA PHE A 73 -3.47 -13.33 27.62
C PHE A 73 -3.71 -13.23 29.14
N SER A 74 -3.60 -14.34 29.90
CA SER A 74 -3.71 -14.33 31.37
C SER A 74 -2.50 -13.69 32.08
N ASP A 75 -1.34 -13.60 31.42
CA ASP A 75 -0.11 -12.99 31.95
C ASP A 75 -0.38 -11.57 32.52
N PRO A 76 -0.04 -11.30 33.80
CA PRO A 76 -0.16 -9.98 34.42
C PRO A 76 0.41 -8.82 33.58
N VAL A 77 1.44 -9.05 32.77
CA VAL A 77 2.05 -8.06 31.87
C VAL A 77 1.03 -7.46 30.90
N TYR A 78 0.01 -8.22 30.46
CA TYR A 78 -1.06 -7.67 29.62
C TYR A 78 -1.96 -6.68 30.35
N LYS A 79 -2.11 -6.79 31.67
CA LYS A 79 -2.85 -5.81 32.50
C LYS A 79 -2.07 -4.49 32.59
N GLU A 80 -0.76 -4.54 32.76
CA GLU A 80 0.09 -3.35 32.72
C GLU A 80 0.07 -2.67 31.35
N ILE A 81 0.16 -3.45 30.27
CA ILE A 81 0.03 -2.94 28.89
C ILE A 81 -1.34 -2.29 28.67
N ALA A 82 -2.43 -2.85 29.21
CA ALA A 82 -3.76 -2.25 29.14
C ALA A 82 -3.86 -0.91 29.90
N LEU A 83 -3.26 -0.81 31.09
CA LEU A 83 -3.18 0.45 31.85
C LEU A 83 -2.39 1.53 31.10
N ALA A 84 -1.22 1.18 30.56
CA ALA A 84 -0.40 2.09 29.74
C ALA A 84 -1.15 2.55 28.48
N ASN A 85 -1.82 1.64 27.76
CA ASN A 85 -2.69 1.96 26.63
C ASN A 85 -3.80 2.96 27.02
N GLY A 86 -4.36 2.82 28.22
CA GLY A 86 -5.38 3.71 28.78
C GLY A 86 -4.87 5.12 29.06
N VAL A 87 -3.64 5.27 29.53
CA VAL A 87 -2.98 6.59 29.69
C VAL A 87 -2.75 7.24 28.31
N ILE A 88 -2.14 6.50 27.38
CA ILE A 88 -1.80 7.00 26.03
C ILE A 88 -3.06 7.38 25.23
N ASN A 89 -4.21 6.74 25.50
CA ASN A 89 -5.49 7.14 24.90
C ASN A 89 -5.93 8.56 25.29
N ARG A 90 -5.66 9.00 26.52
CA ARG A 90 -6.13 10.28 27.09
C ARG A 90 -5.25 11.47 26.70
N MET A 91 -3.97 11.25 26.44
CA MET A 91 -3.00 12.30 26.10
C MET A 91 -3.43 13.15 24.90
N THR A 92 -3.08 14.44 24.94
CA THR A 92 -3.10 15.41 23.83
C THR A 92 -2.04 15.08 22.79
N ARG A 93 -2.07 15.73 21.61
CA ARG A 93 -1.05 15.49 20.57
C ARG A 93 0.35 15.86 21.07
N ASP A 94 0.45 16.92 21.85
CA ASP A 94 1.74 17.54 22.14
C ASP A 94 2.39 16.88 23.38
N GLU A 95 1.61 16.34 24.33
CA GLU A 95 2.08 15.35 25.32
C GLU A 95 2.60 14.07 24.66
N LEU A 96 1.92 13.56 23.63
CA LEU A 96 2.40 12.39 22.87
C LEU A 96 3.72 12.70 22.15
N ARG A 97 3.89 13.90 21.59
CA ARG A 97 5.17 14.34 21.00
C ARG A 97 6.28 14.47 22.05
N ALA A 98 6.00 15.07 23.20
CA ALA A 98 6.95 15.16 24.30
C ALA A 98 7.42 13.76 24.76
N LYS A 99 6.49 12.80 24.90
CA LYS A 99 6.84 11.40 25.23
C LYS A 99 7.52 10.63 24.10
N CYS A 100 7.29 10.96 22.82
CA CYS A 100 8.16 10.44 21.75
C CYS A 100 9.59 10.99 21.87
N THR A 101 9.74 12.29 22.12
CA THR A 101 11.05 12.96 22.27
C THR A 101 11.86 12.37 23.43
N GLU A 102 11.24 12.22 24.60
CA GLU A 102 11.83 11.60 25.81
C GLU A 102 12.35 10.17 25.57
N LEU A 103 11.75 9.45 24.63
CA LEU A 103 12.06 8.06 24.30
C LEU A 103 12.91 7.90 23.03
N ASN A 104 13.40 9.01 22.45
CA ASN A 104 14.11 9.05 21.15
C ASN A 104 13.33 8.36 20.01
N LEU A 105 12.01 8.56 19.98
CA LEU A 105 11.10 8.08 18.94
C LEU A 105 10.69 9.22 18.00
N ASP A 106 10.31 8.87 16.77
CA ASP A 106 9.82 9.84 15.79
C ASP A 106 8.60 10.62 16.33
N THR A 107 8.66 11.96 16.25
CA THR A 107 7.65 12.90 16.73
C THR A 107 6.68 13.37 15.63
N ARG A 108 6.90 12.93 14.40
CA ARG A 108 6.10 13.29 13.22
C ARG A 108 4.79 12.50 13.13
N GLY A 109 3.87 13.06 12.35
CA GLY A 109 2.54 12.51 12.09
C GLY A 109 1.44 13.03 13.04
N VAL A 110 0.23 12.50 12.80
CA VAL A 110 -1.01 12.88 13.50
C VAL A 110 -1.17 12.17 14.86
N LYS A 111 -2.18 12.59 15.63
CA LYS A 111 -2.40 12.13 17.02
C LYS A 111 -2.44 10.60 17.15
N ASP A 112 -3.14 9.90 16.28
CA ASP A 112 -3.31 8.45 16.41
C ASP A 112 -2.09 7.63 15.91
N VAL A 113 -1.29 8.19 14.99
CA VAL A 113 0.05 7.68 14.64
C VAL A 113 0.96 7.72 15.87
N LEU A 114 1.04 8.86 16.56
CA LEU A 114 1.83 9.02 17.78
C LEU A 114 1.35 8.12 18.93
N LYS A 115 0.03 8.01 19.14
CA LYS A 115 -0.55 7.02 20.08
C LYS A 115 -0.11 5.60 19.71
N LYS A 116 -0.17 5.23 18.43
CA LYS A 116 0.12 3.87 17.98
C LYS A 116 1.60 3.52 18.21
N ARG A 117 2.51 4.43 17.85
CA ARG A 117 3.97 4.38 18.11
C ARG A 117 4.26 4.13 19.59
N LEU A 118 3.75 4.98 20.48
CA LEU A 118 3.98 4.86 21.93
C LEU A 118 3.41 3.56 22.51
N LYS A 119 2.17 3.17 22.17
CA LYS A 119 1.58 1.90 22.65
C LYS A 119 2.43 0.69 22.25
N ASN A 120 2.93 0.68 21.02
CA ASN A 120 3.79 -0.39 20.54
C ASN A 120 5.19 -0.37 21.20
N TYR A 121 5.76 0.80 21.48
CA TYR A 121 6.99 0.92 22.25
C TYR A 121 6.85 0.32 23.65
N TYR A 122 5.85 0.74 24.43
CA TYR A 122 5.62 0.21 25.77
C TYR A 122 5.29 -1.29 25.76
N LYS A 123 4.53 -1.79 24.76
CA LYS A 123 4.33 -3.23 24.55
C LYS A 123 5.65 -3.97 24.27
N LYS A 124 6.50 -3.46 23.38
CA LYS A 124 7.82 -4.06 23.07
C LYS A 124 8.71 -4.10 24.31
N GLN A 125 8.76 -3.02 25.11
CA GLN A 125 9.55 -2.98 26.35
C GLN A 125 9.04 -3.98 27.40
N LYS A 126 7.72 -4.00 27.65
CA LYS A 126 7.13 -4.89 28.67
C LYS A 126 7.25 -6.37 28.32
N LEU A 127 7.06 -6.75 27.05
CA LEU A 127 7.26 -8.14 26.62
C LEU A 127 8.75 -8.54 26.60
N LYS A 128 9.69 -7.63 26.33
CA LYS A 128 11.13 -7.89 26.51
C LYS A 128 11.52 -8.11 27.98
N GLN A 129 10.76 -7.56 28.93
CA GLN A 129 11.00 -7.72 30.36
C GLN A 129 10.45 -9.05 30.92
N SER A 130 9.53 -9.73 30.24
CA SER A 130 8.99 -11.03 30.64
C SER A 130 9.48 -12.23 29.80
N ALA A 131 9.93 -12.01 28.56
CA ALA A 131 10.34 -13.07 27.65
C ALA A 131 11.72 -13.67 27.96
N ALA A 132 11.79 -14.53 28.97
CA ALA A 132 12.78 -15.61 29.00
C ALA A 132 12.29 -16.79 28.13
N ALA A 133 13.22 -17.46 27.44
CA ALA A 133 13.00 -18.54 26.47
C ALA A 133 12.18 -18.13 25.21
N GLY A 134 12.87 -17.96 24.08
CA GLY A 134 12.23 -17.85 22.76
C GLY A 134 11.92 -19.23 22.18
N GLY A 135 10.65 -19.50 21.88
CA GLY A 135 10.28 -20.62 21.00
C GLY A 135 10.59 -20.32 19.53
N PRO A 136 10.67 -21.35 18.65
CA PRO A 136 10.88 -21.15 17.21
C PRO A 136 9.63 -20.52 16.57
N GLY A 137 9.61 -19.19 16.49
CA GLY A 137 8.53 -18.45 15.84
C GLY A 137 8.55 -18.60 14.32
N ASP A 138 7.37 -18.58 13.71
CA ASP A 138 7.20 -18.48 12.25
C ASP A 138 7.93 -17.22 11.74
N SER A 139 9.00 -17.43 10.97
CA SER A 139 9.97 -16.38 10.66
C SER A 139 9.32 -15.23 9.88
N TYR A 140 9.71 -13.98 10.16
CA TYR A 140 9.21 -12.85 9.38
C TYR A 140 9.73 -12.90 7.93
N TYR A 141 9.15 -12.08 7.05
CA TYR A 141 9.74 -11.86 5.72
C TYR A 141 11.12 -11.22 5.89
N ASP A 142 12.15 -11.74 5.23
CA ASP A 142 13.45 -11.07 5.11
C ASP A 142 13.35 -9.84 4.20
N TYR A 143 12.57 -9.97 3.11
CA TYR A 143 12.37 -8.90 2.13
C TYR A 143 10.89 -8.62 1.86
N ILE A 144 10.57 -7.35 1.61
CA ILE A 144 9.29 -6.94 1.02
C ILE A 144 9.58 -6.25 -0.32
N CYS A 145 8.95 -6.73 -1.38
CA CYS A 145 9.13 -6.18 -2.73
C CYS A 145 7.89 -5.35 -3.10
N VAL A 146 8.05 -4.04 -3.17
CA VAL A 146 6.98 -3.10 -3.53
C VAL A 146 6.83 -3.03 -5.05
N VAL A 147 5.60 -2.88 -5.52
CA VAL A 147 5.21 -2.70 -6.92
C VAL A 147 4.04 -1.71 -6.98
N ASP A 148 4.05 -0.80 -7.94
CA ASP A 148 2.92 0.07 -8.32
C ASP A 148 2.99 0.23 -9.85
N PHE A 149 1.99 -0.21 -10.61
CA PHE A 149 2.07 -0.25 -12.08
C PHE A 149 1.46 1.00 -12.72
N GLU A 150 2.23 1.70 -13.55
CA GLU A 150 1.64 2.64 -14.52
C GLU A 150 1.14 1.86 -15.76
N ALA A 151 -0.01 2.29 -16.26
CA ALA A 151 -0.74 1.62 -17.32
C ALA A 151 -1.42 2.62 -18.27
N THR A 152 -1.68 2.20 -19.52
CA THR A 152 -2.43 3.01 -20.49
C THR A 152 -3.79 3.41 -19.93
N CYS A 153 -4.22 4.64 -20.20
CA CYS A 153 -5.49 5.18 -19.73
C CYS A 153 -6.02 6.31 -20.62
N GLU A 154 -7.28 6.69 -20.39
CA GLU A 154 -7.95 7.85 -20.98
C GLU A 154 -8.59 8.69 -19.86
N GLU A 155 -8.76 10.00 -20.09
CA GLU A 155 -9.39 10.94 -19.14
C GLU A 155 -10.80 10.49 -18.74
N SER A 156 -11.57 9.95 -19.69
CA SER A 156 -12.94 9.47 -19.46
C SER A 156 -13.01 8.18 -18.60
N ASN A 157 -11.86 7.50 -18.42
CA ASN A 157 -11.69 6.21 -17.74
C ASN A 157 -12.84 5.21 -17.97
N PRO A 158 -13.07 4.74 -19.22
CA PRO A 158 -14.16 3.81 -19.54
C PRO A 158 -14.05 2.51 -18.74
N SER A 159 -15.18 1.97 -18.29
CA SER A 159 -15.19 0.76 -17.44
C SER A 159 -14.74 -0.51 -18.17
N ASP A 160 -14.79 -0.50 -19.49
CA ASP A 160 -14.34 -1.54 -20.42
C ASP A 160 -12.97 -1.28 -21.05
N PHE A 161 -12.29 -0.17 -20.71
CA PHE A 161 -10.96 0.15 -21.23
C PHE A 161 -9.93 -0.91 -20.84
N LEU A 162 -9.28 -1.50 -21.84
CA LEU A 162 -8.28 -2.56 -21.67
C LEU A 162 -6.89 -1.97 -21.44
N HIS A 163 -6.64 -1.59 -20.18
CA HIS A 163 -5.34 -1.13 -19.72
C HIS A 163 -4.21 -2.14 -20.00
N GLU A 164 -3.11 -1.63 -20.53
CA GLU A 164 -1.83 -2.32 -20.67
C GLU A 164 -0.80 -1.69 -19.74
N ILE A 165 0.05 -2.48 -19.10
CA ILE A 165 1.15 -1.98 -18.26
C ILE A 165 2.18 -1.29 -19.17
N ILE A 166 2.60 -0.08 -18.79
CA ILE A 166 3.62 0.72 -19.50
C ILE A 166 4.85 1.03 -18.65
N GLU A 167 4.77 0.90 -17.32
CA GLU A 167 5.95 0.87 -16.42
C GLU A 167 5.89 -0.35 -15.49
N PHE A 168 7.00 -1.08 -15.37
CA PHE A 168 7.17 -2.17 -14.42
C PHE A 168 8.29 -1.83 -13.41
N PRO A 169 7.98 -1.07 -12.34
CA PRO A 169 8.91 -0.81 -11.26
C PRO A 169 8.86 -1.92 -10.20
N MET A 170 9.96 -2.12 -9.48
CA MET A 170 9.98 -2.85 -8.21
C MET A 170 10.98 -2.22 -7.23
N VAL A 171 10.64 -2.15 -5.94
CA VAL A 171 11.52 -1.62 -4.89
C VAL A 171 11.68 -2.64 -3.77
N LEU A 172 12.92 -3.05 -3.48
CA LEU A 172 13.23 -4.10 -2.51
C LEU A 172 13.60 -3.50 -1.14
N ILE A 173 12.80 -3.83 -0.13
CA ILE A 173 13.01 -3.44 1.27
C ILE A 173 13.60 -4.63 2.03
N ASP A 174 14.74 -4.45 2.68
CA ASP A 174 15.26 -5.36 3.69
C ASP A 174 14.55 -5.09 5.03
N THR A 175 13.90 -6.10 5.62
CA THR A 175 13.12 -5.90 6.85
C THR A 175 13.97 -5.93 8.13
N HIS A 176 15.22 -6.39 8.04
CA HIS A 176 16.15 -6.48 9.16
C HIS A 176 16.88 -5.14 9.35
N THR A 177 17.34 -4.51 8.26
CA THR A 177 17.94 -3.16 8.28
C THR A 177 16.88 -2.05 8.25
N LEU A 178 15.71 -2.32 7.65
CA LEU A 178 14.64 -1.35 7.40
C LEU A 178 15.06 -0.22 6.45
N GLU A 179 15.72 -0.63 5.36
CA GLU A 179 16.24 0.20 4.27
C GLU A 179 15.78 -0.34 2.91
N ILE A 180 15.82 0.52 1.87
CA ILE A 180 15.67 0.10 0.48
C ILE A 180 17.04 -0.35 -0.01
N VAL A 181 17.16 -1.61 -0.44
CA VAL A 181 18.45 -2.23 -0.80
C VAL A 181 18.65 -2.40 -2.31
N ASP A 182 17.57 -2.41 -3.10
CA ASP A 182 17.65 -2.46 -4.56
C ASP A 182 16.37 -1.91 -5.22
N CYS A 183 16.47 -1.49 -6.47
CA CYS A 183 15.39 -0.97 -7.30
C CYS A 183 15.48 -1.51 -8.73
N PHE A 184 14.35 -1.87 -9.31
CA PHE A 184 14.19 -2.23 -10.73
C PHE A 184 13.18 -1.30 -11.37
N GLN A 185 13.39 -0.93 -12.63
CA GLN A 185 12.44 -0.16 -13.44
C GLN A 185 12.68 -0.48 -14.91
N GLU A 186 11.63 -0.88 -15.62
CA GLU A 186 11.62 -0.98 -17.08
C GLU A 186 10.28 -0.45 -17.61
N TYR A 187 10.33 0.32 -18.70
CA TYR A 187 9.14 0.63 -19.48
C TYR A 187 8.73 -0.56 -20.33
N VAL A 188 7.45 -0.65 -20.63
CA VAL A 188 6.81 -1.77 -21.34
C VAL A 188 6.10 -1.21 -22.57
N LYS A 189 6.33 -1.83 -23.74
CA LYS A 189 5.62 -1.45 -24.96
C LYS A 189 4.21 -2.05 -24.98
N PRO A 190 3.13 -1.23 -25.06
CA PRO A 190 1.77 -1.72 -25.28
C PRO A 190 1.59 -2.25 -26.71
N GLU A 191 0.79 -3.31 -26.87
CA GLU A 191 0.57 -4.01 -28.14
C GLU A 191 -0.88 -3.86 -28.66
N LEU A 192 -1.85 -3.54 -27.79
CA LEU A 192 -3.25 -3.27 -28.16
C LEU A 192 -3.47 -1.78 -28.42
N ASN A 193 -2.96 -0.92 -27.53
CA ASN A 193 -3.07 0.54 -27.60
C ASN A 193 -1.66 1.16 -27.64
N PRO A 194 -0.92 1.07 -28.78
CA PRO A 194 0.49 1.48 -28.86
C PRO A 194 0.72 2.99 -28.76
N GLN A 195 -0.30 3.81 -29.06
CA GLN A 195 -0.26 5.26 -28.82
C GLN A 195 -0.84 5.56 -27.44
N LEU A 196 -0.07 6.26 -26.61
CA LEU A 196 -0.57 6.83 -25.36
C LEU A 196 -1.52 8.00 -25.65
N SER A 197 -2.51 8.22 -24.78
CA SER A 197 -3.33 9.44 -24.80
C SER A 197 -2.57 10.61 -24.18
N ASP A 198 -2.89 11.84 -24.58
CA ASP A 198 -2.29 13.05 -23.98
C ASP A 198 -2.46 13.06 -22.46
N PHE A 199 -3.64 12.65 -21.96
CA PHE A 199 -3.92 12.48 -20.53
C PHE A 199 -3.01 11.43 -19.87
N CYS A 200 -2.70 10.32 -20.54
CA CYS A 200 -1.79 9.30 -20.01
C CYS A 200 -0.34 9.82 -19.91
N ILE A 201 0.11 10.58 -20.91
CA ILE A 201 1.43 11.22 -20.94
C ILE A 201 1.52 12.30 -19.86
N GLU A 202 0.51 13.17 -19.73
CA GLU A 202 0.47 14.22 -18.68
C GLU A 202 0.41 13.59 -17.29
N LEU A 203 -0.48 12.62 -17.07
CA LEU A 203 -0.64 11.96 -15.78
C LEU A 203 0.65 11.27 -15.34
N THR A 204 1.22 10.38 -16.16
CA THR A 204 2.36 9.54 -15.77
C THR A 204 3.73 10.19 -15.98
N GLY A 205 3.84 11.10 -16.95
CA GLY A 205 5.10 11.65 -17.42
C GLY A 205 5.89 10.71 -18.34
N ILE A 206 5.32 9.57 -18.73
CA ILE A 206 5.92 8.63 -19.68
C ILE A 206 5.66 9.14 -21.10
N ALA A 207 6.72 9.53 -21.81
CA ALA A 207 6.62 10.00 -23.19
C ALA A 207 6.40 8.83 -24.16
N GLN A 208 5.80 9.12 -25.33
CA GLN A 208 5.51 8.12 -26.35
C GLN A 208 6.79 7.38 -26.81
N GLU A 209 7.89 8.10 -26.98
CA GLU A 209 9.19 7.57 -27.35
C GLU A 209 9.69 6.50 -26.37
N MET A 210 9.38 6.66 -25.08
CA MET A 210 9.83 5.75 -24.02
C MET A 210 9.13 4.39 -24.08
N VAL A 211 7.84 4.36 -24.45
CA VAL A 211 7.12 3.11 -24.73
C VAL A 211 7.38 2.60 -26.14
N ASP A 212 7.80 3.45 -27.07
CA ASP A 212 8.14 3.05 -28.43
C ASP A 212 9.49 2.31 -28.52
N GLU A 213 10.50 2.74 -27.76
CA GLU A 213 11.79 2.05 -27.60
C GLU A 213 11.72 0.85 -26.62
N ALA A 214 10.66 0.76 -25.83
CA ALA A 214 10.48 -0.30 -24.84
C ALA A 214 10.29 -1.69 -25.45
N ASP A 215 10.55 -2.70 -24.62
CA ASP A 215 10.30 -4.10 -24.92
C ASP A 215 8.86 -4.49 -24.56
N ILE A 216 8.25 -5.39 -25.34
CA ILE A 216 6.91 -5.92 -25.02
C ILE A 216 6.89 -6.66 -23.68
N PHE A 217 5.74 -6.66 -23.00
CA PHE A 217 5.57 -7.23 -21.65
C PHE A 217 6.19 -8.64 -21.45
N PRO A 218 6.06 -9.62 -22.37
CA PRO A 218 6.70 -10.93 -22.25
C PRO A 218 8.23 -10.93 -22.18
N ARG A 219 8.91 -9.82 -22.52
CA ARG A 219 10.37 -9.64 -22.41
C ARG A 219 10.72 -8.96 -21.09
N VAL A 220 10.10 -7.82 -20.77
CA VAL A 220 10.25 -7.12 -19.49
C VAL A 220 9.98 -8.06 -18.30
N PHE A 221 8.87 -8.80 -18.35
CA PHE A 221 8.50 -9.74 -17.28
C PHE A 221 9.50 -10.91 -17.13
N ARG A 222 10.31 -11.24 -18.15
CA ARG A 222 11.42 -12.19 -18.00
C ARG A 222 12.63 -11.58 -17.27
N ARG A 223 12.88 -10.29 -17.43
CA ARG A 223 13.95 -9.57 -16.71
C ARG A 223 13.55 -9.29 -15.25
N VAL A 224 12.30 -8.91 -14.99
CA VAL A 224 11.68 -8.90 -13.64
C VAL A 224 11.92 -10.22 -12.91
N VAL A 225 11.58 -11.35 -13.54
CA VAL A 225 11.81 -12.67 -12.93
C VAL A 225 13.30 -12.96 -12.72
N ALA A 226 14.17 -12.55 -13.64
CA ALA A 226 15.62 -12.74 -13.48
C ALA A 226 16.19 -11.93 -12.31
N TRP A 227 15.79 -10.66 -12.16
CA TRP A 227 16.19 -9.80 -11.04
C TRP A 227 15.71 -10.38 -9.69
N LEU A 228 14.44 -10.80 -9.59
CA LEU A 228 13.93 -11.46 -8.38
C LEU A 228 14.65 -12.80 -8.06
N GLN A 229 15.14 -13.52 -9.08
CA GLN A 229 15.96 -14.73 -8.91
C GLN A 229 17.40 -14.42 -8.47
N GLU A 230 17.99 -13.33 -8.97
CA GLU A 230 19.32 -12.85 -8.58
C GLU A 230 19.41 -12.52 -7.08
N LYS A 231 18.34 -11.96 -6.50
CA LYS A 231 18.23 -11.68 -5.05
C LYS A 231 17.78 -12.89 -4.22
N GLU A 232 17.83 -14.11 -4.77
CA GLU A 232 17.54 -15.39 -4.11
C GLU A 232 16.14 -15.47 -3.43
N LEU A 233 15.17 -14.70 -3.92
CA LEU A 233 13.86 -14.55 -3.29
C LEU A 233 13.00 -15.82 -3.42
N GLY A 234 12.39 -16.24 -2.32
CA GLY A 234 11.58 -17.46 -2.21
C GLY A 234 12.40 -18.76 -2.17
N THR A 235 13.72 -18.71 -2.44
CA THR A 235 14.62 -19.88 -2.37
C THR A 235 15.47 -19.88 -1.11
N LYS A 236 16.15 -18.76 -0.83
CA LYS A 236 16.96 -18.54 0.37
C LYS A 236 16.28 -17.59 1.35
N TYR A 237 15.66 -16.53 0.82
CA TYR A 237 15.02 -15.49 1.62
C TYR A 237 13.50 -15.53 1.50
N LYS A 238 12.81 -15.41 2.63
CA LYS A 238 11.34 -15.38 2.72
C LYS A 238 10.87 -13.98 2.34
N TYR A 239 9.96 -13.85 1.36
CA TYR A 239 9.55 -12.53 0.86
C TYR A 239 8.04 -12.42 0.61
N ALA A 240 7.56 -11.19 0.41
CA ALA A 240 6.19 -10.91 -0.02
C ALA A 240 6.15 -9.71 -0.99
N LEU A 241 5.16 -9.69 -1.90
CA LEU A 241 4.86 -8.50 -2.70
C LEU A 241 3.98 -7.52 -1.91
N LEU A 242 4.14 -6.21 -2.16
CA LEU A 242 3.36 -5.14 -1.55
C LEU A 242 2.93 -4.10 -2.59
N THR A 243 1.71 -3.58 -2.48
CA THR A 243 1.07 -2.67 -3.48
C THR A 243 0.21 -1.61 -2.80
N ASP A 244 -0.01 -0.44 -3.43
CA ASP A 244 -0.93 0.60 -2.93
C ASP A 244 -2.40 0.33 -3.28
N GLY A 245 -2.86 -0.89 -3.02
CA GLY A 245 -4.21 -1.32 -3.33
C GLY A 245 -4.26 -2.76 -3.78
N SER A 246 -5.31 -3.09 -4.52
CA SER A 246 -5.49 -4.41 -5.15
C SER A 246 -5.29 -4.38 -6.67
N TRP A 247 -5.35 -3.20 -7.30
CA TRP A 247 -5.50 -3.05 -8.75
C TRP A 247 -4.27 -3.54 -9.52
N ASP A 248 -3.08 -3.39 -8.97
CA ASP A 248 -1.83 -3.86 -9.58
C ASP A 248 -1.88 -5.36 -9.88
N MET A 249 -2.26 -6.15 -8.88
CA MET A 249 -2.25 -7.60 -8.96
C MET A 249 -3.57 -8.16 -9.51
N SER A 250 -4.71 -7.51 -9.25
CA SER A 250 -6.04 -8.00 -9.65
C SER A 250 -6.62 -7.37 -10.94
N LYS A 251 -6.19 -6.16 -11.33
CA LYS A 251 -6.63 -5.49 -12.57
C LYS A 251 -5.52 -5.45 -13.62
N PHE A 252 -4.40 -4.78 -13.34
CA PHE A 252 -3.35 -4.51 -14.33
C PHE A 252 -2.58 -5.77 -14.71
N LEU A 253 -1.86 -6.42 -13.77
CA LEU A 253 -1.11 -7.65 -14.05
C LEU A 253 -2.02 -8.79 -14.52
N TYR A 254 -3.26 -8.84 -14.04
CA TYR A 254 -4.24 -9.84 -14.48
C TYR A 254 -4.67 -9.62 -15.93
N THR A 255 -5.00 -8.39 -16.32
CA THR A 255 -5.35 -8.02 -17.70
C THR A 255 -4.15 -8.20 -18.64
N GLN A 256 -2.97 -7.72 -18.26
CA GLN A 256 -1.76 -7.87 -19.06
C GLN A 256 -1.38 -9.34 -19.30
N CYS A 257 -1.47 -10.20 -18.28
CA CYS A 257 -1.28 -11.64 -18.47
C CYS A 257 -2.33 -12.24 -19.43
N ARG A 258 -3.57 -11.74 -19.43
CA ARG A 258 -4.61 -12.19 -20.36
C ARG A 258 -4.33 -11.77 -21.80
N LEU A 259 -3.93 -10.52 -22.02
CA LEU A 259 -3.58 -9.94 -23.32
C LEU A 259 -2.36 -10.64 -23.93
N SER A 260 -1.23 -10.62 -23.23
CA SER A 260 0.04 -11.25 -23.67
C SER A 260 0.05 -12.80 -23.60
N ARG A 261 -1.11 -13.44 -23.40
CA ARG A 261 -1.30 -14.91 -23.35
C ARG A 261 -0.36 -15.65 -22.39
N ILE A 262 -0.10 -15.04 -21.23
CA ILE A 262 0.75 -15.59 -20.17
C ILE A 262 -0.12 -16.18 -19.06
N ARG A 263 0.27 -17.34 -18.52
CA ARG A 263 -0.35 -17.88 -17.30
C ARG A 263 0.07 -17.04 -16.09
N TYR A 264 -0.91 -16.46 -15.39
CA TYR A 264 -0.68 -15.58 -14.24
C TYR A 264 0.33 -16.16 -13.22
N PRO A 265 1.37 -15.40 -12.84
CA PRO A 265 2.49 -15.91 -12.06
C PRO A 265 2.08 -16.29 -10.64
N GLN A 266 2.57 -17.44 -10.16
CA GLN A 266 2.16 -17.95 -8.84
C GLN A 266 2.67 -17.08 -7.68
N PHE A 267 3.84 -16.46 -7.83
CA PHE A 267 4.42 -15.59 -6.80
C PHE A 267 3.63 -14.29 -6.57
N ALA A 268 2.85 -13.83 -7.57
CA ALA A 268 2.01 -12.63 -7.44
C ALA A 268 0.59 -12.90 -6.92
N ARG A 269 0.21 -14.16 -6.69
CA ARG A 269 -1.16 -14.53 -6.28
C ARG A 269 -1.54 -14.11 -4.86
N LYS A 270 -0.58 -13.64 -4.06
CA LYS A 270 -0.73 -13.22 -2.65
C LYS A 270 0.11 -11.96 -2.44
N TRP A 271 -0.47 -10.90 -1.88
CA TRP A 271 0.23 -9.63 -1.66
C TRP A 271 -0.21 -8.92 -0.36
N ILE A 272 0.57 -7.92 0.01
CA ILE A 272 0.30 -6.96 1.08
C ILE A 272 -0.30 -5.71 0.44
N ASN A 273 -1.62 -5.55 0.53
CA ASN A 273 -2.25 -4.27 0.24
C ASN A 273 -1.93 -3.31 1.41
N ILE A 274 -1.12 -2.27 1.15
CA ILE A 274 -0.67 -1.37 2.21
C ILE A 274 -1.79 -0.46 2.71
N ARG A 275 -2.72 -0.02 1.84
CA ARG A 275 -3.92 0.75 2.22
C ARG A 275 -4.73 0.02 3.32
N LYS A 276 -4.98 -1.28 3.12
CA LYS A 276 -5.62 -2.17 4.12
C LYS A 276 -4.80 -2.28 5.41
N SER A 277 -3.48 -2.42 5.31
CA SER A 277 -2.60 -2.53 6.48
C SER A 277 -2.57 -1.23 7.29
N TYR A 278 -2.46 -0.09 6.63
CA TYR A 278 -2.38 1.25 7.20
C TYR A 278 -3.66 1.60 7.98
N ALA A 279 -4.84 1.45 7.35
CA ALA A 279 -6.14 1.65 8.00
C ALA A 279 -6.29 0.77 9.24
N ASN A 280 -5.99 -0.52 9.13
CA ASN A 280 -6.13 -1.46 10.25
C ASN A 280 -5.14 -1.20 11.39
N TYR A 281 -3.95 -0.66 11.09
CA TYR A 281 -2.89 -0.44 12.07
C TYR A 281 -3.03 0.88 12.83
N TYR A 282 -3.23 1.99 12.11
CA TYR A 282 -3.37 3.34 12.69
C TYR A 282 -4.82 3.72 13.03
N LYS A 283 -5.81 2.91 12.64
CA LYS A 283 -7.25 3.11 12.86
C LYS A 283 -7.83 4.34 12.14
N VAL A 284 -7.36 4.60 10.93
CA VAL A 284 -7.94 5.60 10.02
C VAL A 284 -8.98 4.97 9.09
N ALA A 285 -9.91 5.78 8.58
CA ALA A 285 -10.89 5.37 7.58
C ALA A 285 -10.25 5.17 6.19
N ARG A 286 -10.86 4.33 5.33
CA ARG A 286 -10.34 3.97 4.00
C ARG A 286 -10.16 5.17 3.05
N ASN A 287 -10.98 6.22 3.18
CA ASN A 287 -10.81 7.45 2.40
C ASN A 287 -9.58 8.29 2.82
N LYS A 288 -8.86 7.90 3.88
CA LYS A 288 -7.57 8.48 4.30
C LYS A 288 -6.37 7.57 4.02
N THR A 289 -6.51 6.65 3.05
CA THR A 289 -5.43 5.77 2.58
C THR A 289 -5.04 5.98 1.12
N LYS A 290 -5.27 7.17 0.53
CA LYS A 290 -4.51 7.61 -0.65
C LYS A 290 -3.03 7.75 -0.28
N LEU A 291 -2.11 7.52 -1.22
CA LEU A 291 -0.66 7.61 -0.98
C LEU A 291 -0.23 8.96 -0.36
N SER A 292 -0.66 10.07 -0.96
CA SER A 292 -0.51 11.44 -0.45
C SER A 292 -1.00 11.59 1.01
N CYS A 293 -2.24 11.17 1.29
CA CYS A 293 -2.81 11.15 2.64
C CYS A 293 -1.97 10.31 3.63
N MET A 294 -1.42 9.16 3.22
CA MET A 294 -0.62 8.31 4.13
C MET A 294 0.72 8.96 4.48
N LEU A 295 1.39 9.59 3.51
CA LEU A 295 2.60 10.37 3.74
C LEU A 295 2.32 11.55 4.70
N GLU A 296 1.30 12.35 4.41
CA GLU A 296 0.87 13.50 5.23
C GLU A 296 0.59 13.09 6.67
N ASN A 297 -0.20 12.02 6.88
CA ASN A 297 -0.58 11.56 8.21
C ASN A 297 0.62 11.01 9.02
N LEU A 298 1.68 10.53 8.36
CA LEU A 298 2.96 10.17 8.99
C LEU A 298 3.90 11.38 9.19
N GLY A 299 3.58 12.54 8.60
CA GLY A 299 4.43 13.73 8.61
C GLY A 299 5.63 13.62 7.67
N MET A 300 5.47 12.89 6.57
CA MET A 300 6.42 12.80 5.47
C MET A 300 5.94 13.61 4.27
N LYS A 301 6.89 14.12 3.47
CA LYS A 301 6.59 14.65 2.13
C LYS A 301 6.68 13.54 1.09
N TYR A 302 6.02 13.77 -0.04
CA TYR A 302 6.29 13.05 -1.29
C TYR A 302 7.72 13.37 -1.77
N GLU A 303 8.41 12.38 -2.33
CA GLU A 303 9.74 12.51 -2.93
C GLU A 303 9.71 11.93 -4.35
N GLY A 304 10.16 12.68 -5.35
CA GLY A 304 10.06 12.28 -6.77
C GLY A 304 8.84 12.88 -7.50
N ARG A 305 8.45 12.27 -8.63
CA ARG A 305 7.26 12.66 -9.42
C ARG A 305 6.08 11.73 -9.10
N PRO A 306 4.90 12.24 -8.67
CA PRO A 306 3.67 11.45 -8.62
C PRO A 306 3.38 10.77 -9.96
N HIS A 307 2.88 9.54 -9.93
CA HIS A 307 2.53 8.73 -11.10
C HIS A 307 3.70 8.39 -12.04
N CYS A 308 4.93 8.54 -11.53
CA CYS A 308 6.07 7.74 -11.98
C CYS A 308 6.13 6.52 -11.07
N GLY A 309 5.92 5.32 -11.62
CA GLY A 309 5.65 4.12 -10.82
C GLY A 309 6.80 3.76 -9.87
N LEU A 310 8.06 4.03 -10.26
CA LEU A 310 9.22 3.84 -9.39
C LEU A 310 9.25 4.82 -8.20
N ASP A 311 8.85 6.08 -8.41
CA ASP A 311 8.82 7.07 -7.33
C ASP A 311 7.62 6.83 -6.40
N ASP A 312 6.45 6.47 -6.92
CA ASP A 312 5.33 6.00 -6.09
C ASP A 312 5.72 4.73 -5.31
N SER A 313 6.37 3.75 -5.94
CA SER A 313 6.93 2.56 -5.27
C SER A 313 7.93 2.90 -4.15
N ARG A 314 8.79 3.92 -4.33
CA ARG A 314 9.70 4.43 -3.27
C ARG A 314 8.93 5.09 -2.13
N ASN A 315 7.87 5.86 -2.42
CA ASN A 315 7.04 6.49 -1.40
C ASN A 315 6.24 5.46 -0.59
N ILE A 316 5.71 4.43 -1.26
CA ILE A 316 5.07 3.28 -0.63
C ILE A 316 6.07 2.51 0.24
N ALA A 317 7.31 2.32 -0.22
CA ALA A 317 8.37 1.70 0.56
C ALA A 317 8.75 2.51 1.81
N ARG A 318 8.80 3.85 1.71
CA ARG A 318 8.99 4.76 2.86
C ARG A 318 7.87 4.58 3.91
N ILE A 319 6.61 4.45 3.48
CA ILE A 319 5.47 4.15 4.38
C ILE A 319 5.62 2.76 5.01
N ALA A 320 5.97 1.73 4.24
CA ALA A 320 6.14 0.38 4.74
C ALA A 320 7.23 0.31 5.81
N ILE A 321 8.40 0.91 5.55
CA ILE A 321 9.50 1.06 6.50
C ILE A 321 9.05 1.80 7.77
N HIS A 322 8.29 2.88 7.64
CA HIS A 322 7.76 3.63 8.79
C HIS A 322 6.81 2.78 9.65
N MET A 323 5.92 2.01 9.00
CA MET A 323 5.02 1.08 9.68
C MET A 323 5.77 -0.04 10.41
N LEU A 324 6.83 -0.60 9.82
CA LEU A 324 7.70 -1.61 10.45
C LEU A 324 8.45 -1.03 11.67
N LYS A 325 8.98 0.20 11.56
CA LYS A 325 9.63 0.93 12.66
C LYS A 325 8.68 1.14 13.84
N ASP A 326 7.43 1.57 13.57
CA ASP A 326 6.37 1.65 14.58
C ASP A 326 5.93 0.27 15.14
N GLY A 327 6.34 -0.84 14.52
CA GLY A 327 6.05 -2.21 14.96
C GLY A 327 4.75 -2.79 14.41
N CYS A 328 4.32 -2.34 13.23
CA CYS A 328 3.41 -3.13 12.41
C CYS A 328 4.14 -4.39 11.94
N GLN A 329 3.44 -5.52 11.90
CA GLN A 329 3.84 -6.65 11.07
C GLN A 329 3.02 -6.54 9.80
N LEU A 330 3.64 -6.08 8.71
CA LEU A 330 3.04 -6.11 7.38
C LEU A 330 2.93 -7.58 6.97
N ARG A 331 1.76 -7.99 6.48
CA ARG A 331 1.43 -9.39 6.21
C ARG A 331 0.53 -9.49 5.00
N VAL A 332 0.66 -10.58 4.24
CA VAL A 332 -0.24 -10.90 3.13
C VAL A 332 -1.69 -10.82 3.63
N ASN A 333 -2.47 -9.96 2.98
CA ASN A 333 -3.84 -9.61 3.38
C ASN A 333 -4.80 -9.62 2.18
N GLU A 334 -4.29 -9.82 0.96
CA GLU A 334 -5.05 -10.04 -0.26
C GLU A 334 -4.45 -11.17 -1.10
N CYS A 335 -5.31 -11.81 -1.90
CA CYS A 335 -4.93 -12.83 -2.86
C CYS A 335 -5.86 -12.84 -4.07
N LEU A 336 -5.40 -13.38 -5.20
CA LEU A 336 -6.20 -13.51 -6.43
C LEU A 336 -6.90 -14.87 -6.47
N TYR A 337 -8.23 -14.89 -6.59
CA TYR A 337 -9.03 -16.10 -6.78
C TYR A 337 -10.18 -15.85 -7.77
N GLY A 338 -10.37 -16.73 -8.76
CA GLY A 338 -11.36 -16.54 -9.83
C GLY A 338 -11.09 -15.38 -10.81
N GLY A 339 -10.08 -14.54 -10.53
CA GLY A 339 -9.86 -13.25 -11.20
C GLY A 339 -10.09 -12.05 -10.26
N GLU A 340 -10.69 -12.28 -9.09
CA GLU A 340 -11.05 -11.24 -8.13
C GLU A 340 -10.11 -11.20 -6.91
N PRO A 341 -9.91 -10.03 -6.28
CA PRO A 341 -9.13 -9.88 -5.05
C PRO A 341 -9.95 -10.32 -3.82
N GLN A 342 -9.53 -11.41 -3.19
CA GLN A 342 -10.08 -11.89 -1.91
C GLN A 342 -9.19 -11.45 -0.73
N SER A 343 -9.76 -11.37 0.47
CA SER A 343 -9.02 -10.97 1.67
C SER A 343 -8.45 -12.18 2.41
N VAL A 344 -7.16 -12.17 2.74
CA VAL A 344 -6.50 -13.24 3.50
C VAL A 344 -6.71 -13.02 5.01
N PRO A 345 -7.21 -14.02 5.78
CA PRO A 345 -7.43 -13.87 7.22
C PRO A 345 -6.16 -13.60 8.02
N ILE A 346 -6.27 -12.75 9.05
CA ILE A 346 -5.15 -12.46 9.98
C ILE A 346 -4.71 -13.73 10.73
N SER A 347 -5.56 -14.74 10.87
CA SER A 347 -5.27 -16.05 11.47
C SER A 347 -4.51 -17.02 10.56
N ALA A 348 -4.31 -16.71 9.28
CA ALA A 348 -3.48 -17.55 8.39
C ALA A 348 -2.01 -17.59 8.86
N PRO A 349 -1.23 -18.63 8.52
CA PRO A 349 0.22 -18.67 8.74
C PRO A 349 0.95 -17.52 8.02
N LEU A 350 2.21 -17.24 8.40
CA LEU A 350 3.03 -16.25 7.70
C LEU A 350 3.77 -16.89 6.52
N GLU A 351 3.01 -17.28 5.50
CA GLU A 351 3.59 -17.77 4.24
C GLU A 351 4.30 -16.64 3.48
N GLY A 352 5.49 -16.94 2.95
CA GLY A 352 6.16 -16.13 1.92
C GLY A 352 5.66 -16.48 0.52
N ALA A 353 5.95 -15.62 -0.45
CA ALA A 353 5.72 -15.90 -1.86
C ALA A 353 6.66 -17.05 -2.34
N PRO A 354 6.17 -17.97 -3.19
CA PRO A 354 7.00 -19.02 -3.77
C PRO A 354 8.06 -18.45 -4.71
N PRO A 355 9.15 -19.18 -5.00
CA PRO A 355 10.18 -18.77 -5.95
C PRO A 355 9.60 -18.21 -7.27
N PRO A 356 10.10 -17.05 -7.74
CA PRO A 356 9.68 -16.49 -9.01
C PRO A 356 10.05 -17.44 -10.16
N GLN A 357 9.09 -17.69 -11.06
CA GLN A 357 9.26 -18.56 -12.23
C GLN A 357 9.01 -17.78 -13.50
N ARG A 358 9.73 -18.13 -14.58
CA ARG A 358 9.55 -17.52 -15.91
C ARG A 358 8.11 -17.69 -16.39
N PRO A 359 7.55 -16.73 -17.14
CA PRO A 359 6.22 -16.85 -17.72
C PRO A 359 6.10 -18.14 -18.54
N LYS A 360 4.98 -18.84 -18.36
CA LYS A 360 4.55 -19.96 -19.20
C LYS A 360 3.42 -19.46 -20.11
N SER A 361 3.33 -19.99 -21.31
CA SER A 361 2.16 -19.75 -22.17
C SER A 361 0.88 -20.13 -21.42
N ARG A 362 -0.20 -19.42 -21.75
CA ARG A 362 -1.55 -19.99 -21.69
C ARG A 362 -1.90 -20.36 -23.13
N ASP A 363 -1.85 -21.66 -23.38
CA ASP A 363 -2.27 -22.29 -24.62
C ASP A 363 -3.79 -22.07 -24.87
#